data_AF-A0A8J6MLU0-F1
#
_entry.id   AF-A0A8J6MLU0-F1
#
_cell.length_a   1.000
_cell.length_b   1.000
_cell.length_c   1.000
_cell.angle_alpha   90.00
_cell.angle_beta   90.00
_cell.angle_gamma   90.00
#
_symmetry.space_group_name_H-M   'P 1'
#
loop_
_entity.id
_entity.type
_entity.pdbx_description
1 polymer ?
#
loop_
_entity_poly.entity_id
_entity_poly.type
_entity_poly.pdbx_seq_one_letter_code
_entity_poly.pdbx_strand_id
1 'polypeptide(L)'
;MKSWMTSCTSFALSLGLLAVASACAEDRPVLPSTVSARAGATSSFSSSGSNADQTPITPIKTALIMTSPFKITALHQDAVDFTFGAAKVTGFESSSGSSTERYLYVSEPSLLSAVQMDVLLPLCRDIAFTPGDENILTWRSHFPLAVKRLLAVLLQSGQTQILCVLRINDGGKSKYLAFDPIPTTPASVNGSAQPDKVVAQGLLNPQAISLSLTVKNLVGVQGNAVLLAGIKAIAGETVVLTPKDESGPSCYYDTSKPGSVVGNPDQLKKAILSMKVPLPVKVQGFIPVATGGRLIKSCEKIALASTPDTIQSSYSCQAYQDIKTEGLEAGCQWELEMANAADLQNSVAVPLKMGLLAFKTIDKTKAQDVLSLVPKDPQNPLRISPEIFTGFSDSQKAYATLAFDLWLAVYPKSYVDDFKGFMKNVVVSTTCDPGVGGFATINSTSFTWCAPNLTDAGNNPSRPVFHAILVAHETRHSRGWRHDVDVADYTPCQGSAASAAVMEAIVATCKEDYCAVLRNAAFNEYITELNYSLKADPRRFLGQCKAWSTAMGLTDQSITDAASK
;
A
#
# COMPACT_ATOMS: atom_id res chain seq x y z
N MET A 1 50.68 26.96 2.58
CA MET A 1 50.94 28.39 2.31
C MET A 1 49.93 28.88 1.28
N LYS A 2 49.39 30.11 1.41
CA LYS A 2 48.38 30.74 0.51
C LYS A 2 47.06 29.93 0.40
N SER A 3 45.86 30.37 0.81
CA SER A 3 45.31 31.69 1.18
C SER A 3 45.31 32.74 0.06
N TRP A 4 44.11 33.09 -0.40
CA TRP A 4 43.41 34.39 -0.31
C TRP A 4 41.87 34.04 -0.21
N MET A 5 40.91 34.77 0.39
CA MET A 5 40.54 36.21 0.40
C MET A 5 40.05 36.72 -0.97
N THR A 6 38.96 37.48 -1.15
CA THR A 6 37.73 37.83 -0.38
C THR A 6 36.64 38.24 -1.43
N SER A 7 35.43 38.80 -1.21
CA SER A 7 34.78 39.49 -0.08
C SER A 7 33.24 39.41 -0.16
N CYS A 8 32.54 40.14 0.71
CA CYS A 8 31.06 40.31 0.78
C CYS A 8 30.45 41.09 -0.40
N THR A 9 29.12 40.99 -0.56
CA THR A 9 28.22 42.15 -0.39
C THR A 9 26.75 41.76 -0.14
N SER A 10 26.01 42.63 0.54
CA SER A 10 24.63 42.41 0.96
C SER A 10 23.62 42.78 -0.14
N PHE A 11 22.43 42.16 -0.10
CA PHE A 11 21.22 42.82 -0.59
C PHE A 11 20.06 42.58 0.39
N ALA A 12 19.72 43.64 1.11
CA ALA A 12 18.45 43.77 1.82
C ALA A 12 17.82 45.08 1.36
N LEU A 13 16.64 44.99 0.73
CA LEU A 13 15.82 46.17 0.48
C LEU A 13 14.35 45.81 0.67
N SER A 14 13.65 46.63 1.43
CA SER A 14 12.24 46.47 1.76
C SER A 14 11.37 47.38 0.91
N LEU A 15 10.17 46.90 0.54
CA LEU A 15 9.03 47.70 0.11
C LEU A 15 7.76 46.84 0.25
N GLY A 16 6.65 47.32 0.80
CA GLY A 16 6.47 48.62 1.46
C GLY A 16 5.03 49.11 1.45
N LEU A 17 4.25 48.65 2.45
CA LEU A 17 2.91 49.12 2.85
C LEU A 17 1.85 49.38 1.76
N LEU A 18 0.70 48.72 1.94
CA LEU A 18 -0.57 49.45 1.91
C LEU A 18 -1.45 48.91 3.04
N ALA A 19 -1.80 49.77 4.01
CA ALA A 19 -2.55 49.39 5.21
C ALA A 19 -3.56 50.49 5.56
N VAL A 20 -4.84 50.11 5.68
CA VAL A 20 -5.86 50.82 6.47
C VAL A 20 -6.74 49.78 7.16
N ALA A 21 -7.04 50.04 8.43
CA ALA A 21 -7.60 49.12 9.41
C ALA A 21 -8.96 48.45 9.08
N SER A 22 -9.07 47.19 9.52
CA SER A 22 -10.18 46.74 10.38
C SER A 22 -9.60 45.89 11.51
N ALA A 23 -10.05 46.08 12.75
CA ALA A 23 -9.39 45.51 13.94
C ALA A 23 -9.94 44.13 14.36
N CYS A 24 -9.15 43.42 15.17
CA CYS A 24 -9.54 42.28 16.01
C CYS A 24 -10.03 41.00 15.28
N ALA A 25 -9.09 40.33 14.61
CA ALA A 25 -9.09 38.86 14.53
C ALA A 25 -7.66 38.37 14.81
N GLU A 26 -7.49 37.39 15.70
CA GLU A 26 -6.22 36.69 15.86
C GLU A 26 -6.05 35.70 14.70
N ASP A 27 -4.88 35.69 14.05
CA ASP A 27 -4.61 34.80 12.93
C ASP A 27 -4.73 33.33 13.36
N ARG A 28 -5.72 32.63 12.78
CA ARG A 28 -6.05 31.26 13.17
C ARG A 28 -4.93 30.30 12.76
N PRO A 29 -4.44 29.41 13.64
CA PRO A 29 -3.49 28.38 13.25
C PRO A 29 -4.11 27.45 12.20
N VAL A 30 -3.44 27.32 11.06
CA VAL A 30 -3.92 26.52 9.93
C VAL A 30 -3.62 25.04 10.19
N LEU A 31 -4.65 24.28 10.60
CA LEU A 31 -4.67 22.83 10.39
C LEU A 31 -4.41 22.54 8.90
N PRO A 32 -3.54 21.57 8.54
CA PRO A 32 -3.02 21.40 7.18
C PRO A 32 -4.14 21.29 6.14
N SER A 33 -4.29 22.34 5.33
CA SER A 33 -5.49 22.61 4.53
C SER A 33 -5.36 22.12 3.09
N THR A 34 -5.53 20.82 2.89
CA THR A 34 -5.36 20.14 1.59
C THR A 34 -6.66 19.92 0.80
N VAL A 35 -7.71 20.72 1.06
CA VAL A 35 -9.02 20.60 0.37
C VAL A 35 -9.46 21.93 -0.24
N SER A 36 -9.09 22.17 -1.50
CA SER A 36 -9.84 23.12 -2.35
C SER A 36 -11.14 22.44 -2.81
N ALA A 37 -12.21 22.61 -2.03
CA ALA A 37 -13.46 21.89 -2.18
C ALA A 37 -14.29 22.38 -3.39
N ARG A 38 -13.88 22.06 -4.61
CA ARG A 38 -14.76 22.21 -5.78
C ARG A 38 -15.79 21.09 -5.77
N ALA A 39 -17.06 21.44 -5.52
CA ALA A 39 -18.15 20.48 -5.33
C ALA A 39 -18.30 19.50 -6.52
N GLY A 40 -18.36 18.20 -6.25
CA GLY A 40 -18.51 17.18 -7.31
C GLY A 40 -18.19 15.73 -6.93
N ALA A 41 -18.58 15.25 -5.73
CA ALA A 41 -18.45 13.83 -5.37
C ALA A 41 -19.40 13.41 -4.22
N THR A 42 -20.72 13.52 -4.42
CA THR A 42 -21.71 12.96 -3.47
C THR A 42 -21.78 11.44 -3.62
N SER A 43 -21.12 10.70 -2.73
CA SER A 43 -21.39 9.27 -2.56
C SER A 43 -22.80 9.07 -2.02
N SER A 44 -23.57 8.20 -2.67
CA SER A 44 -25.00 8.00 -2.39
C SER A 44 -25.21 7.25 -1.07
N PHE A 45 -25.59 7.97 -0.01
CA PHE A 45 -26.13 7.37 1.21
C PHE A 45 -27.60 7.00 1.02
N SER A 46 -27.91 5.70 1.06
CA SER A 46 -29.27 5.17 0.96
C SER A 46 -29.99 5.25 2.31
N SER A 47 -30.56 6.40 2.65
CA SER A 47 -31.46 6.53 3.81
C SER A 47 -32.85 5.96 3.49
N SER A 48 -33.17 4.77 4.02
CA SER A 48 -34.53 4.26 4.03
C SER A 48 -35.38 5.13 4.97
N GLY A 49 -36.22 5.99 4.40
CA GLY A 49 -36.93 7.02 5.15
C GLY A 49 -37.98 6.50 6.14
N SER A 50 -37.96 7.05 7.35
CA SER A 50 -39.14 7.20 8.20
C SER A 50 -39.34 8.70 8.47
N ASN A 51 -40.56 9.19 8.31
CA ASN A 51 -40.90 10.57 8.66
C ASN A 51 -40.94 10.70 10.18
N ALA A 52 -40.01 11.48 10.75
CA ALA A 52 -40.08 11.94 12.13
C ALA A 52 -40.54 13.41 12.14
N ASP A 53 -41.46 13.76 13.04
CA ASP A 53 -42.08 15.09 13.07
C ASP A 53 -41.05 16.21 13.29
N GLN A 54 -41.13 17.24 12.44
CA GLN A 54 -40.43 18.51 12.68
C GLN A 54 -41.16 19.26 13.79
N THR A 55 -40.71 19.08 15.04
CA THR A 55 -41.23 19.88 16.17
C THR A 55 -40.95 21.38 15.94
N PRO A 56 -41.95 22.27 16.07
CA PRO A 56 -41.75 23.69 15.79
C PRO A 56 -40.72 24.34 16.74
N ILE A 57 -39.64 24.88 16.18
CA ILE A 57 -38.65 25.68 16.92
C ILE A 57 -39.32 26.97 17.38
N THR A 58 -39.87 26.96 18.59
CA THR A 58 -40.58 28.10 19.17
C THR A 58 -39.57 29.18 19.59
N PRO A 59 -39.63 30.40 19.03
CA PRO A 59 -38.62 31.42 19.28
C PRO A 59 -38.76 32.00 20.70
N ILE A 60 -37.91 31.53 21.61
CA ILE A 60 -37.78 32.09 22.96
C ILE A 60 -37.28 33.54 22.84
N LYS A 61 -37.93 34.47 23.57
CA LYS A 61 -37.50 35.88 23.67
C LYS A 61 -36.01 35.93 24.04
N THR A 62 -35.25 36.84 23.42
CA THR A 62 -33.78 36.89 23.47
C THR A 62 -33.23 37.13 24.89
N ALA A 63 -33.09 36.05 25.64
CA ALA A 63 -32.20 35.97 26.78
C ALA A 63 -30.78 35.61 26.31
N LEU A 64 -29.79 36.19 26.97
CA LEU A 64 -28.41 35.72 26.90
C LEU A 64 -28.20 34.71 28.02
N ILE A 65 -27.68 33.54 27.67
CA ILE A 65 -27.15 32.57 28.63
C ILE A 65 -25.69 32.92 28.89
N MET A 66 -25.34 33.08 30.17
CA MET A 66 -23.95 33.20 30.59
C MET A 66 -23.40 31.82 30.97
N THR A 67 -22.26 31.42 30.40
CA THR A 67 -21.53 30.27 30.95
C THR A 67 -20.93 30.63 32.31
N SER A 68 -20.95 29.67 33.23
CA SER A 68 -20.41 29.82 34.58
C SER A 68 -18.92 29.47 34.57
N PRO A 69 -18.02 30.36 35.07
CA PRO A 69 -16.63 29.99 35.25
C PRO A 69 -16.53 28.89 36.32
N PHE A 70 -15.63 27.93 36.09
CA PHE A 70 -15.40 26.80 36.98
C PHE A 70 -13.91 26.41 36.93
N LYS A 71 -13.46 25.67 37.95
CA LYS A 71 -12.07 25.24 38.06
C LYS A 71 -11.95 23.72 38.09
N ILE A 72 -11.12 23.14 37.23
CA ILE A 72 -10.64 21.78 37.42
C ILE A 72 -9.66 21.76 38.60
N THR A 73 -9.88 20.84 39.54
CA THR A 73 -9.03 20.64 40.73
C THR A 73 -8.20 19.36 40.66
N ALA A 74 -8.65 18.36 39.88
CA ALA A 74 -7.86 17.17 39.52
C ALA A 74 -8.33 16.61 38.17
N LEU A 75 -7.42 16.01 37.40
CA LEU A 75 -7.74 15.19 36.23
C LEU A 75 -7.77 13.72 36.65
N HIS A 76 -8.84 13.00 36.30
CA HIS A 76 -8.93 11.54 36.42
C HIS A 76 -8.53 10.87 35.09
N GLN A 77 -8.88 11.47 33.95
CA GLN A 77 -8.46 11.06 32.61
C GLN A 77 -8.14 12.33 31.80
N ASP A 78 -6.91 12.43 31.28
CA ASP A 78 -6.49 13.53 30.42
C ASP A 78 -7.10 13.39 29.02
N ALA A 79 -7.63 14.49 28.50
CA ALA A 79 -8.29 14.53 27.20
C ALA A 79 -7.42 14.16 25.99
N VAL A 80 -6.08 14.14 26.13
CA VAL A 80 -5.11 13.75 25.09
C VAL A 80 -4.74 12.26 25.18
N ASP A 81 -4.70 11.69 26.38
CA ASP A 81 -4.26 10.31 26.59
C ASP A 81 -5.43 9.31 26.56
N PHE A 82 -6.67 9.80 26.69
CA PHE A 82 -7.90 9.02 26.73
C PHE A 82 -8.98 9.58 25.81
N THR A 83 -9.82 8.67 25.29
CA THR A 83 -10.98 8.99 24.43
C THR A 83 -11.98 9.94 25.11
N PHE A 84 -12.07 9.85 26.43
CA PHE A 84 -12.86 10.69 27.30
C PHE A 84 -11.94 11.46 28.25
N GLY A 85 -12.13 12.77 28.35
CA GLY A 85 -11.61 13.56 29.47
C GLY A 85 -12.53 13.41 30.68
N ALA A 86 -11.95 13.32 31.87
CA ALA A 86 -12.70 13.25 33.13
C ALA A 86 -11.96 14.03 34.22
N ALA A 87 -12.66 14.94 34.91
CA ALA A 87 -12.04 15.88 35.84
C ALA A 87 -12.94 16.22 37.04
N LYS A 88 -12.33 16.36 38.23
CA LYS A 88 -12.98 16.92 39.42
C LYS A 88 -13.09 18.44 39.27
N VAL A 89 -14.28 18.99 39.43
CA VAL A 89 -14.57 20.42 39.21
C VAL A 89 -15.15 21.12 40.44
N THR A 90 -14.83 22.40 40.60
CA THR A 90 -15.41 23.30 41.61
C THR A 90 -15.97 24.57 40.98
N GLY A 91 -16.90 25.24 41.70
CA GLY A 91 -17.83 26.24 41.15
C GLY A 91 -19.31 25.78 41.19
N PHE A 92 -19.54 24.52 41.56
CA PHE A 92 -20.85 23.90 41.69
C PHE A 92 -21.10 23.53 43.16
N GLU A 93 -21.95 24.32 43.83
CA GLU A 93 -22.96 23.73 44.72
C GLU A 93 -23.85 22.83 43.86
N SER A 94 -24.15 21.63 44.35
CA SER A 94 -24.95 20.63 43.64
C SER A 94 -25.64 19.67 44.62
N SER A 95 -26.96 19.66 44.66
CA SER A 95 -27.73 18.64 45.37
C SER A 95 -27.77 17.31 44.60
N SER A 96 -28.16 16.23 45.30
CA SER A 96 -28.42 14.92 44.70
C SER A 96 -29.62 14.89 43.73
N GLY A 97 -30.37 16.00 43.60
CA GLY A 97 -31.42 16.19 42.60
C GLY A 97 -30.96 16.89 41.31
N SER A 98 -29.65 17.11 41.12
CA SER A 98 -29.12 17.81 39.94
C SER A 98 -29.43 17.05 38.64
N SER A 99 -29.91 17.75 37.62
CA SER A 99 -30.18 17.19 36.28
C SER A 99 -29.36 17.89 35.18
N THR A 100 -29.16 17.22 34.05
CA THR A 100 -28.35 17.74 32.94
C THR A 100 -29.08 17.72 31.60
N GLU A 101 -28.93 18.81 30.85
CA GLU A 101 -29.41 18.97 29.47
C GLU A 101 -28.21 19.32 28.57
N ARG A 102 -28.22 18.86 27.31
CA ARG A 102 -27.13 19.04 26.35
C ARG A 102 -27.61 19.81 25.13
N TYR A 103 -26.78 20.69 24.60
CA TYR A 103 -27.06 21.49 23.43
C TYR A 103 -25.85 21.61 22.51
N LEU A 104 -26.12 21.76 21.22
CA LEU A 104 -25.18 22.29 20.23
C LEU A 104 -25.47 23.79 20.06
N TYR A 105 -24.44 24.62 20.22
CA TYR A 105 -24.48 26.05 19.92
C TYR A 105 -23.79 26.32 18.58
N VAL A 106 -24.45 27.08 17.70
CA VAL A 106 -23.90 27.52 16.41
C VAL A 106 -24.17 29.02 16.30
N SER A 107 -23.15 29.86 16.12
CA SER A 107 -23.34 31.33 16.08
C SER A 107 -24.24 31.80 14.93
N GLU A 108 -24.25 31.09 13.80
CA GLU A 108 -25.08 31.39 12.63
C GLU A 108 -25.71 30.10 12.06
N PRO A 109 -26.78 29.57 12.69
CA PRO A 109 -27.37 28.28 12.30
C PRO A 109 -27.85 28.22 10.84
N SER A 110 -28.16 29.38 10.26
CA SER A 110 -28.56 29.55 8.86
C SER A 110 -27.45 29.27 7.83
N LEU A 111 -26.18 29.18 8.25
CA LEU A 111 -25.08 28.76 7.39
C LEU A 111 -24.93 27.23 7.29
N LEU A 112 -25.69 26.46 8.07
CA LEU A 112 -25.65 25.00 8.07
C LEU A 112 -26.82 24.41 7.28
N SER A 113 -26.51 23.46 6.39
CA SER A 113 -27.52 22.55 5.84
C SER A 113 -27.95 21.52 6.89
N ALA A 114 -29.14 20.92 6.71
CA ALA A 114 -29.65 19.88 7.61
C ALA A 114 -28.65 18.73 7.82
N VAL A 115 -28.03 18.24 6.73
CA VAL A 115 -27.01 17.17 6.79
C VAL A 115 -25.80 17.56 7.65
N GLN A 116 -25.38 18.83 7.63
CA GLN A 116 -24.29 19.30 8.49
C GLN A 116 -24.73 19.40 9.95
N MET A 117 -25.98 19.79 10.22
CA MET A 117 -26.55 19.79 11.57
C MET A 117 -26.65 18.37 12.13
N ASP A 118 -27.15 17.41 11.35
CA ASP A 118 -27.30 16.00 11.74
C ASP A 118 -25.95 15.34 12.08
N VAL A 119 -24.87 15.73 11.39
CA VAL A 119 -23.49 15.27 11.67
C VAL A 119 -22.90 15.94 12.92
N LEU A 120 -23.32 17.16 13.27
CA LEU A 120 -22.81 17.89 14.43
C LEU A 120 -23.56 17.61 15.73
N LEU A 121 -24.87 17.33 15.71
CA LEU A 121 -25.66 17.10 16.92
C LEU A 121 -25.11 15.96 17.83
N PRO A 122 -24.62 14.82 17.32
CA PRO A 122 -24.03 13.76 18.14
C PRO A 122 -22.79 14.17 18.94
N LEU A 123 -22.05 15.20 18.49
CA LEU A 123 -20.79 15.67 19.09
C LEU A 123 -20.95 16.03 20.58
N CYS A 124 -22.10 16.60 20.94
CA CYS A 124 -22.39 17.07 22.29
C CYS A 124 -23.15 16.05 23.15
N ARG A 125 -23.46 14.87 22.60
CA ARG A 125 -24.25 13.84 23.30
C ARG A 125 -23.49 13.24 24.48
N ASP A 126 -22.21 12.93 24.29
CA ASP A 126 -21.40 12.18 25.24
C ASP A 126 -20.66 13.11 26.23
N ILE A 127 -21.44 13.97 26.89
CA ILE A 127 -20.99 14.92 27.93
C ILE A 127 -21.88 14.74 29.16
N ALA A 128 -21.28 14.66 30.35
CA ALA A 128 -21.99 14.43 31.60
C ALA A 128 -21.38 15.19 32.77
N PHE A 129 -22.20 15.46 33.78
CA PHE A 129 -21.79 15.95 35.10
C PHE A 129 -22.43 15.05 36.16
N THR A 130 -21.61 14.51 37.05
CA THR A 130 -22.02 13.64 38.15
C THR A 130 -21.83 14.40 39.47
N PRO A 131 -22.91 14.73 40.20
CA PRO A 131 -22.82 15.35 41.51
C PRO A 131 -22.41 14.32 42.60
N GLY A 132 -21.67 14.76 43.62
CA GLY A 132 -21.30 13.93 44.77
C GLY A 132 -20.30 14.60 45.70
N ASP A 133 -19.64 13.81 46.56
CA ASP A 133 -18.52 14.28 47.41
C ASP A 133 -17.39 14.89 46.57
N GLU A 134 -17.22 14.37 45.35
CA GLU A 134 -16.44 14.97 44.28
C GLU A 134 -17.34 15.19 43.07
N ASN A 135 -17.51 16.44 42.65
CA ASN A 135 -18.25 16.77 41.43
C ASN A 135 -17.38 16.47 40.21
N ILE A 136 -17.80 15.50 39.38
CA ILE A 136 -17.03 15.01 38.24
C ILE A 136 -17.68 15.48 36.94
N LEU A 137 -16.88 16.11 36.08
CA LEU A 137 -17.22 16.44 34.70
C LEU A 137 -16.55 15.41 33.77
N THR A 138 -17.31 14.83 32.84
CA THR A 138 -16.80 13.85 31.87
C THR A 138 -17.29 14.19 30.46
N TRP A 139 -16.40 14.13 29.47
CA TRP A 139 -16.73 14.47 28.08
C TRP A 139 -15.95 13.62 27.09
N ARG A 140 -16.56 13.34 25.93
CA ARG A 140 -15.89 12.74 24.78
C ARG A 140 -14.92 13.76 24.16
N SER A 141 -13.62 13.54 24.31
CA SER A 141 -12.57 14.38 23.74
C SER A 141 -12.27 14.04 22.27
N HIS A 142 -12.33 12.74 21.94
CA HIS A 142 -12.05 12.21 20.61
C HIS A 142 -13.34 11.80 19.88
N PHE A 143 -13.45 12.25 18.63
CA PHE A 143 -14.61 12.11 17.74
C PHE A 143 -14.14 11.99 16.27
N PRO A 144 -15.01 11.56 15.32
CA PRO A 144 -14.56 11.11 14.00
C PRO A 144 -13.79 12.12 13.16
N LEU A 145 -12.81 11.65 12.38
CA LEU A 145 -12.02 12.49 11.45
C LEU A 145 -12.92 13.23 10.44
N ALA A 146 -13.99 12.59 9.95
CA ALA A 146 -15.00 13.24 9.12
C ALA A 146 -15.64 14.48 9.80
N VAL A 147 -15.92 14.40 11.11
CA VAL A 147 -16.48 15.52 11.90
C VAL A 147 -15.41 16.59 12.15
N LYS A 148 -14.17 16.22 12.46
CA LYS A 148 -13.04 17.17 12.58
C LYS A 148 -12.85 17.99 11.31
N ARG A 149 -12.90 17.33 10.14
CA ARG A 149 -12.81 17.98 8.83
C ARG A 149 -14.01 18.88 8.54
N LEU A 150 -15.23 18.44 8.84
CA LEU A 150 -16.43 19.27 8.69
C LEU A 150 -16.34 20.55 9.53
N LEU A 151 -15.98 20.44 10.81
CA LEU A 151 -15.79 21.58 11.70
C LEU A 151 -14.72 22.56 11.15
N ALA A 152 -13.56 22.05 10.71
CA ALA A 152 -12.52 22.88 10.11
C ALA A 152 -13.00 23.62 8.84
N VAL A 153 -13.73 22.95 7.96
CA VAL A 153 -14.32 23.56 6.74
C VAL A 153 -15.38 24.62 7.11
N LEU A 154 -16.24 24.34 8.09
CA LEU A 154 -17.25 25.31 8.54
C LEU A 154 -16.60 26.56 9.13
N LEU A 155 -15.61 26.40 10.01
CA LEU A 155 -14.86 27.52 10.58
C LEU A 155 -14.17 28.35 9.49
N GLN A 156 -13.58 27.72 8.46
CA GLN A 156 -13.00 28.41 7.29
C GLN A 156 -14.07 29.11 6.42
N SER A 157 -15.29 28.57 6.36
CA SER A 157 -16.40 29.09 5.56
C SER A 157 -17.17 30.26 6.21
N GLY A 158 -16.62 30.84 7.28
CA GLY A 158 -17.19 32.00 7.98
C GLY A 158 -17.86 31.67 9.32
N GLN A 159 -18.04 30.39 9.68
CA GLN A 159 -18.64 30.04 10.96
C GLN A 159 -17.73 30.51 12.11
N THR A 160 -18.27 31.34 13.01
CA THR A 160 -17.46 32.02 14.05
C THR A 160 -17.35 31.21 15.35
N GLN A 161 -18.40 30.49 15.74
CA GLN A 161 -18.38 29.60 16.92
C GLN A 161 -19.25 28.36 16.66
N ILE A 162 -18.72 27.17 17.01
CA ILE A 162 -19.49 25.93 17.19
C ILE A 162 -19.07 25.40 18.56
N LEU A 163 -20.01 25.26 19.50
CA LEU A 163 -19.70 24.84 20.87
C LEU A 163 -20.69 23.79 21.33
N CYS A 164 -20.24 22.84 22.14
CA CYS A 164 -21.12 21.99 22.91
C CYS A 164 -21.42 22.64 24.26
N VAL A 165 -22.68 22.62 24.70
CA VAL A 165 -23.10 23.30 25.94
C VAL A 165 -23.83 22.32 26.85
N LEU A 166 -23.29 22.15 28.06
CA LEU A 166 -23.93 21.39 29.14
C LEU A 166 -24.65 22.37 30.07
N ARG A 167 -25.96 22.21 30.23
CA ARG A 167 -26.77 22.87 31.25
C ARG A 167 -26.89 21.95 32.44
N ILE A 168 -26.50 22.41 33.62
CA ILE A 168 -26.68 21.74 34.92
C ILE A 168 -27.79 22.49 35.66
N ASN A 169 -28.88 21.80 35.99
CA ASN A 169 -29.97 22.34 36.79
C ASN A 169 -29.87 21.80 38.22
N ASP A 170 -29.75 22.69 39.21
CA ASP A 170 -29.81 22.35 40.63
C ASP A 170 -30.59 23.40 41.43
N GLY A 171 -31.45 22.96 42.35
CA GLY A 171 -32.23 23.85 43.23
C GLY A 171 -33.07 24.92 42.50
N GLY A 172 -33.47 24.68 41.25
CA GLY A 172 -34.17 25.66 40.40
C GLY A 172 -33.27 26.70 39.72
N LYS A 173 -31.95 26.63 39.89
CA LYS A 173 -30.95 27.44 39.18
C LYS A 173 -30.33 26.62 38.04
N SER A 174 -30.05 27.26 36.90
CA SER A 174 -29.29 26.64 35.80
C SER A 174 -27.89 27.25 35.70
N LYS A 175 -26.86 26.41 35.70
CA LYS A 175 -25.49 26.76 35.32
C LYS A 175 -25.19 26.17 33.94
N TYR A 176 -24.34 26.83 33.16
CA TYR A 176 -24.03 26.44 31.78
C TYR A 176 -22.52 26.36 31.59
N LEU A 177 -22.04 25.31 30.92
CA LEU A 177 -20.63 25.07 30.62
C LEU A 177 -20.47 24.90 29.11
N ALA A 178 -19.49 25.58 28.51
CA ALA A 178 -19.13 25.41 27.12
C ALA A 178 -17.93 24.48 26.96
N PHE A 179 -17.95 23.72 25.87
CA PHE A 179 -16.88 22.88 25.39
C PHE A 179 -16.61 23.25 23.93
N ASP A 180 -15.36 23.47 23.61
CA ASP A 180 -14.91 23.79 22.26
C ASP A 180 -14.45 22.49 21.58
N PRO A 181 -14.99 22.11 20.41
CA PRO A 181 -14.57 20.91 19.70
C PRO A 181 -13.25 21.09 18.93
N ILE A 182 -12.84 22.33 18.60
CA ILE A 182 -11.53 22.64 18.00
C ILE A 182 -10.99 23.93 18.67
N PRO A 183 -10.53 23.85 19.94
CA PRO A 183 -9.95 24.99 20.63
C PRO A 183 -8.73 25.51 19.87
N THR A 184 -8.68 26.81 19.62
CA THR A 184 -7.64 27.44 18.78
C THR A 184 -6.42 27.94 19.56
N THR A 185 -6.55 28.11 20.89
CA THR A 185 -5.47 28.62 21.74
C THR A 185 -5.27 27.74 22.99
N PRO A 186 -4.03 27.44 23.42
CA PRO A 186 -3.79 26.62 24.61
C PRO A 186 -4.41 27.21 25.89
N ALA A 187 -4.50 28.53 25.98
CA ALA A 187 -5.12 29.24 27.11
C ALA A 187 -6.64 29.05 27.24
N SER A 188 -7.33 28.60 26.18
CA SER A 188 -8.76 28.28 26.22
C SER A 188 -9.06 26.89 26.82
N VAL A 189 -8.05 26.01 26.86
CA VAL A 189 -8.19 24.59 27.23
C VAL A 189 -8.22 24.41 28.74
N ASN A 190 -9.37 24.00 29.29
CA ASN A 190 -9.55 23.64 30.69
C ASN A 190 -9.97 22.17 30.79
N GLY A 191 -9.04 21.24 30.47
CA GLY A 191 -9.32 19.80 30.43
C GLY A 191 -8.13 18.85 30.24
N SER A 192 -6.91 19.36 30.13
CA SER A 192 -5.69 18.58 29.88
C SER A 192 -4.46 19.27 30.48
N ALA A 193 -3.47 18.47 30.89
CA ALA A 193 -2.12 18.91 31.22
C ALA A 193 -1.24 19.16 29.97
N GLN A 194 -1.75 18.85 28.77
CA GLN A 194 -1.07 18.95 27.47
C GLN A 194 -1.86 19.86 26.50
N PRO A 195 -2.15 21.13 26.84
CA PRO A 195 -3.09 21.97 26.10
C PRO A 195 -2.66 22.26 24.64
N ASP A 196 -1.36 22.30 24.36
CA ASP A 196 -0.85 22.45 22.98
C ASP A 196 -1.23 21.26 22.09
N LYS A 197 -1.26 20.03 22.65
CA LYS A 197 -1.70 18.82 21.93
C LYS A 197 -3.22 18.81 21.73
N VAL A 198 -3.99 19.31 22.69
CA VAL A 198 -5.45 19.49 22.54
C VAL A 198 -5.78 20.38 21.33
N VAL A 199 -5.07 21.51 21.20
CA VAL A 199 -5.19 22.41 20.04
C VAL A 199 -4.72 21.70 18.75
N ALA A 200 -3.51 21.13 18.75
CA ALA A 200 -2.91 20.52 17.56
C ALA A 200 -3.69 19.31 17.00
N GLN A 201 -4.34 18.52 17.87
CA GLN A 201 -5.14 17.35 17.46
C GLN A 201 -6.64 17.66 17.29
N GLY A 202 -7.09 18.88 17.61
CA GLY A 202 -8.51 19.27 17.57
C GLY A 202 -9.37 18.37 18.47
N LEU A 203 -9.15 18.44 19.78
CA LEU A 203 -9.84 17.60 20.78
C LEU A 203 -10.87 18.42 21.55
N LEU A 204 -12.09 17.87 21.68
CA LEU A 204 -13.17 18.55 22.39
C LEU A 204 -12.79 18.73 23.86
N ASN A 205 -12.73 19.98 24.32
CA ASN A 205 -12.31 20.30 25.68
C ASN A 205 -13.21 21.37 26.32
N PRO A 206 -13.36 21.36 27.66
CA PRO A 206 -14.10 22.38 28.38
C PRO A 206 -13.39 23.73 28.30
N GLN A 207 -14.16 24.83 28.23
CA GLN A 207 -13.63 26.19 28.33
C GLN A 207 -13.91 26.78 29.71
N ALA A 208 -12.90 27.40 30.34
CA ALA A 208 -13.03 28.07 31.64
C ALA A 208 -13.69 29.47 31.58
N ILE A 209 -13.90 30.01 30.37
CA ILE A 209 -14.27 31.41 30.15
C ILE A 209 -15.78 31.66 30.19
N SER A 210 -16.16 32.85 30.64
CA SER A 210 -17.55 33.34 30.59
C SER A 210 -17.90 33.80 29.17
N LEU A 211 -18.87 33.12 28.56
CA LEU A 211 -19.40 33.40 27.24
C LEU A 211 -20.86 33.84 27.33
N SER A 212 -21.27 34.74 26.44
CA SER A 212 -22.66 35.17 26.26
C SER A 212 -23.26 34.47 25.05
N LEU A 213 -24.10 33.46 25.28
CA LEU A 213 -24.71 32.64 24.23
C LEU A 213 -26.17 33.08 24.00
N THR A 214 -26.57 33.25 22.74
CA THR A 214 -27.97 33.60 22.42
C THR A 214 -28.84 32.35 22.39
N VAL A 215 -29.95 32.32 23.15
CA VAL A 215 -30.84 31.13 23.24
C VAL A 215 -31.32 30.62 21.89
N LYS A 216 -31.63 31.50 20.93
CA LYS A 216 -32.11 31.13 19.58
C LYS A 216 -31.12 30.28 18.76
N ASN A 217 -29.86 30.24 19.18
CA ASN A 217 -28.74 29.56 18.51
C ASN A 217 -28.39 28.20 19.16
N LEU A 218 -29.15 27.78 20.19
CA LEU A 218 -28.99 26.49 20.87
C LEU A 218 -29.98 25.46 20.29
N VAL A 219 -29.45 24.34 19.80
CA VAL A 219 -30.23 23.17 19.38
C VAL A 219 -30.09 22.08 20.44
N GLY A 220 -31.21 21.57 20.95
CA GLY A 220 -31.22 20.55 22.01
C GLY A 220 -30.74 19.18 21.49
N VAL A 221 -29.80 18.56 22.20
CA VAL A 221 -29.19 17.27 21.84
C VAL A 221 -29.81 16.15 22.67
N GLN A 222 -30.43 15.20 21.97
CA GLN A 222 -31.25 14.14 22.57
C GLN A 222 -30.46 12.87 22.89
N GLY A 223 -31.04 12.02 23.73
CA GLY A 223 -30.51 10.71 24.11
C GLY A 223 -29.55 10.73 25.30
N ASN A 224 -29.17 9.55 25.78
CA ASN A 224 -28.27 9.40 26.92
C ASN A 224 -26.80 9.56 26.50
N ALA A 225 -25.96 10.08 27.40
CA ALA A 225 -24.52 10.12 27.20
C ALA A 225 -23.94 8.70 27.32
N VAL A 226 -23.11 8.29 26.35
CA VAL A 226 -22.45 6.98 26.37
C VAL A 226 -20.98 7.18 26.75
N LEU A 227 -20.65 6.94 28.02
CA LEU A 227 -19.30 7.15 28.57
C LEU A 227 -18.52 5.83 28.60
N LEU A 228 -17.37 5.78 27.93
CA LEU A 228 -16.51 4.59 27.89
C LEU A 228 -15.20 4.84 28.66
N ALA A 229 -15.18 4.41 29.92
CA ALA A 229 -14.06 4.68 30.82
C ALA A 229 -12.76 3.97 30.40
N GLY A 230 -11.64 4.70 30.42
CA GLY A 230 -10.29 4.12 30.34
C GLY A 230 -9.81 3.71 28.93
N ILE A 231 -10.60 3.94 27.88
CA ILE A 231 -10.16 3.70 26.50
C ILE A 231 -9.12 4.75 26.11
N LYS A 232 -7.84 4.34 26.06
CA LYS A 232 -6.72 5.19 25.61
C LYS A 232 -6.95 5.77 24.21
N ALA A 233 -6.45 6.97 23.99
CA ALA A 233 -6.51 7.64 22.70
C ALA A 233 -5.52 7.04 21.68
N ILE A 234 -5.82 7.18 20.38
CA ILE A 234 -4.81 7.05 19.33
C ILE A 234 -4.20 8.42 19.09
N ALA A 235 -2.88 8.47 19.11
CA ALA A 235 -2.09 9.60 18.62
C ALA A 235 -1.52 9.21 17.24
N GLY A 236 -1.83 9.97 16.19
CA GLY A 236 -1.49 9.61 14.80
C GLY A 236 0.03 9.49 14.57
N GLU A 237 0.81 10.30 15.29
CA GLU A 237 2.26 10.26 15.34
C GLU A 237 2.86 8.97 15.92
N THR A 238 2.05 8.10 16.55
CA THR A 238 2.48 6.79 17.07
C THR A 238 2.27 5.64 16.09
N VAL A 239 1.60 5.89 14.95
CA VAL A 239 1.44 4.91 13.87
C VAL A 239 2.67 4.94 12.98
N VAL A 240 3.46 3.86 13.02
CA VAL A 240 4.65 3.72 12.16
C VAL A 240 4.29 2.84 10.98
N LEU A 241 4.33 3.42 9.78
CA LEU A 241 4.25 2.69 8.51
C LEU A 241 5.67 2.40 8.01
N THR A 242 5.97 1.14 7.67
CA THR A 242 7.31 0.73 7.20
C THR A 242 7.19 -0.13 5.95
N PRO A 243 7.77 0.26 4.80
CA PRO A 243 7.69 -0.55 3.59
C PRO A 243 8.36 -1.91 3.79
N LYS A 244 7.76 -2.96 3.23
CA LYS A 244 8.41 -4.24 2.99
C LYS A 244 9.04 -4.22 1.60
N ASP A 245 10.06 -5.04 1.40
CA ASP A 245 10.69 -5.21 0.09
C ASP A 245 9.67 -5.64 -0.97
N GLU A 246 9.85 -5.13 -2.19
CA GLU A 246 9.01 -5.55 -3.31
C GLU A 246 9.28 -7.02 -3.68
N SER A 247 8.20 -7.73 -4.03
CA SER A 247 8.27 -9.07 -4.60
C SER A 247 7.73 -9.09 -6.03
N GLY A 248 8.07 -10.15 -6.77
CA GLY A 248 7.71 -10.33 -8.17
C GLY A 248 8.58 -9.51 -9.15
N PRO A 249 8.26 -9.54 -10.45
CA PRO A 249 9.05 -8.89 -11.49
C PRO A 249 9.23 -7.38 -11.30
N SER A 250 10.29 -6.84 -11.89
CA SER A 250 10.51 -5.39 -12.01
C SER A 250 9.66 -4.82 -13.15
N CYS A 251 9.15 -3.59 -12.98
CA CYS A 251 8.73 -2.79 -14.14
C CYS A 251 9.96 -2.31 -14.91
N TYR A 252 9.82 -2.07 -16.22
CA TYR A 252 10.92 -1.60 -17.03
C TYR A 252 10.47 -0.78 -18.24
N TYR A 253 11.38 0.05 -18.77
CA TYR A 253 11.22 0.72 -20.06
C TYR A 253 11.88 -0.06 -21.18
N ASP A 254 11.22 -0.10 -22.34
CA ASP A 254 11.71 -0.72 -23.56
C ASP A 254 12.46 0.31 -24.42
N THR A 255 13.79 0.36 -24.28
CA THR A 255 14.65 1.30 -25.01
C THR A 255 14.98 0.87 -26.45
N SER A 256 14.39 -0.21 -26.96
CA SER A 256 14.37 -0.45 -28.41
C SER A 256 13.44 0.52 -29.16
N LYS A 257 12.56 1.23 -28.43
CA LYS A 257 11.58 2.18 -28.94
C LYS A 257 11.94 3.62 -28.53
N PRO A 258 11.57 4.63 -29.33
CA PRO A 258 11.75 6.03 -28.96
C PRO A 258 10.79 6.42 -27.81
N GLY A 259 11.34 7.09 -26.80
CA GLY A 259 10.61 7.53 -25.60
C GLY A 259 10.53 6.49 -24.49
N SER A 260 10.07 6.90 -23.30
CA SER A 260 9.99 6.04 -22.11
C SER A 260 8.79 5.07 -22.15
N VAL A 261 8.73 4.23 -23.18
CA VAL A 261 7.67 3.22 -23.36
C VAL A 261 7.80 2.14 -22.28
N VAL A 262 6.73 1.88 -21.53
CA VAL A 262 6.70 0.79 -20.54
C VAL A 262 6.70 -0.54 -21.28
N GLY A 263 7.68 -1.41 -20.98
CA GLY A 263 7.88 -2.67 -21.69
C GLY A 263 6.94 -3.79 -21.24
N ASN A 264 6.48 -3.74 -19.98
CA ASN A 264 5.52 -4.66 -19.37
C ASN A 264 4.32 -3.91 -18.74
N PRO A 265 3.48 -3.22 -19.55
CA PRO A 265 2.48 -2.26 -19.05
C PRO A 265 1.50 -2.85 -18.03
N ASP A 266 1.04 -4.08 -18.24
CA ASP A 266 0.03 -4.76 -17.41
C ASP A 266 0.60 -5.49 -16.19
N GLN A 267 1.93 -5.56 -16.03
CA GLN A 267 2.55 -6.22 -14.88
C GLN A 267 2.11 -5.54 -13.59
N LEU A 268 1.37 -6.28 -12.76
CA LEU A 268 0.91 -5.81 -11.46
C LEU A 268 2.06 -5.77 -10.46
N LYS A 269 2.20 -4.64 -9.77
CA LYS A 269 3.06 -4.44 -8.62
C LYS A 269 2.23 -4.32 -7.35
N LYS A 270 2.83 -4.76 -6.24
CA LYS A 270 2.23 -4.70 -4.89
C LYS A 270 3.26 -4.11 -3.95
N ALA A 271 3.00 -2.89 -3.46
CA ALA A 271 3.79 -2.30 -2.39
C ALA A 271 3.03 -2.49 -1.07
N ILE A 272 3.67 -3.18 -0.12
CA ILE A 272 3.10 -3.52 1.20
C ILE A 272 3.81 -2.69 2.26
N LEU A 273 3.06 -1.95 3.05
CA LEU A 273 3.54 -1.31 4.27
C LEU A 273 3.15 -2.19 5.47
N SER A 274 4.12 -2.48 6.31
CA SER A 274 3.88 -2.96 7.69
C SER A 274 3.34 -1.80 8.51
N MET A 275 2.34 -2.05 9.34
CA MET A 275 1.71 -1.05 10.21
C MET A 275 1.97 -1.43 11.66
N LYS A 276 2.74 -0.62 12.39
CA LYS A 276 3.01 -0.79 13.82
C LYS A 276 2.28 0.28 14.63
N VAL A 277 1.47 -0.15 15.59
CA VAL A 277 0.58 0.70 16.37
C VAL A 277 0.63 0.26 17.84
N PRO A 278 0.64 1.17 18.84
CA PRO A 278 0.70 0.80 20.25
C PRO A 278 -0.63 0.28 20.84
N LEU A 279 -1.72 0.31 20.07
CA LEU A 279 -3.07 -0.07 20.48
C LEU A 279 -3.79 -0.85 19.36
N PRO A 280 -4.79 -1.70 19.66
CA PRO A 280 -5.65 -2.31 18.65
C PRO A 280 -6.48 -1.27 17.90
N VAL A 281 -6.45 -1.32 16.57
CA VAL A 281 -7.07 -0.33 15.68
C VAL A 281 -7.83 -0.98 14.52
N LYS A 282 -8.66 -0.19 13.84
CA LYS A 282 -9.26 -0.53 12.55
C LYS A 282 -9.04 0.62 11.57
N VAL A 283 -8.65 0.29 10.34
CA VAL A 283 -8.75 1.22 9.21
C VAL A 283 -10.23 1.34 8.83
N GLN A 284 -10.74 2.57 8.76
CA GLN A 284 -12.11 2.88 8.34
C GLN A 284 -12.17 3.30 6.86
N GLY A 285 -11.10 3.92 6.33
CA GLY A 285 -11.04 4.32 4.92
C GLY A 285 -9.69 4.87 4.47
N PHE A 286 -9.55 5.04 3.16
CA PHE A 286 -8.44 5.72 2.50
C PHE A 286 -8.99 6.93 1.76
N ILE A 287 -8.59 8.14 2.16
CA ILE A 287 -9.19 9.38 1.64
C ILE A 287 -8.14 10.12 0.79
N PRO A 288 -8.34 10.26 -0.53
CA PRO A 288 -7.36 10.90 -1.41
C PRO A 288 -7.03 12.34 -1.01
N VAL A 289 -5.76 12.72 -1.12
CA VAL A 289 -5.24 14.06 -0.82
C VAL A 289 -4.78 14.74 -2.11
N ALA A 290 -5.09 16.04 -2.27
CA ALA A 290 -4.71 16.80 -3.44
C ALA A 290 -3.19 17.10 -3.44
N THR A 291 -2.47 16.59 -4.43
CA THR A 291 -1.04 16.86 -4.63
C THR A 291 -0.89 18.13 -5.48
N GLY A 292 -0.20 19.16 -4.96
CA GLY A 292 -0.06 20.44 -5.66
C GLY A 292 -1.40 21.17 -5.91
N GLY A 293 -2.41 20.94 -5.04
CA GLY A 293 -3.75 21.52 -5.19
C GLY A 293 -4.66 20.80 -6.19
N ARG A 294 -4.21 19.70 -6.81
CA ARG A 294 -5.01 18.90 -7.75
C ARG A 294 -5.12 17.43 -7.29
N LEU A 295 -6.30 16.83 -7.48
CA LEU A 295 -6.45 15.38 -7.42
C LEU A 295 -5.93 14.77 -8.73
N ILE A 296 -4.93 13.91 -8.63
CA ILE A 296 -4.35 13.15 -9.76
C ILE A 296 -5.34 12.03 -10.10
N LYS A 297 -5.85 11.99 -11.34
CA LYS A 297 -6.93 11.06 -11.70
C LYS A 297 -6.42 9.62 -11.74
N SER A 298 -5.21 9.39 -12.24
CA SER A 298 -4.64 8.04 -12.26
C SER A 298 -4.41 7.41 -10.87
N CYS A 299 -4.60 8.14 -9.76
CA CYS A 299 -4.67 7.53 -8.42
C CYS A 299 -5.92 6.65 -8.23
N GLU A 300 -6.99 6.86 -9.01
CA GLU A 300 -8.17 5.96 -9.08
C GLU A 300 -7.80 4.55 -9.57
N LYS A 301 -6.65 4.38 -10.24
CA LYS A 301 -6.13 3.08 -10.74
C LYS A 301 -5.41 2.26 -9.65
N ILE A 302 -5.27 2.79 -8.43
CA ILE A 302 -4.60 2.10 -7.33
C ILE A 302 -5.63 1.43 -6.44
N ALA A 303 -5.63 0.11 -6.41
CA ALA A 303 -6.37 -0.64 -5.40
C ALA A 303 -5.63 -0.54 -4.05
N LEU A 304 -6.33 -0.09 -3.01
CA LEU A 304 -5.85 -0.07 -1.63
C LEU A 304 -6.63 -1.08 -0.78
N ALA A 305 -5.92 -1.82 0.06
CA ALA A 305 -6.49 -2.76 1.02
C ALA A 305 -5.71 -2.73 2.34
N SER A 306 -6.38 -3.04 3.44
CA SER A 306 -5.78 -3.11 4.78
C SER A 306 -6.08 -4.44 5.46
N THR A 307 -5.07 -5.01 6.11
CA THR A 307 -5.21 -6.04 7.15
C THR A 307 -4.94 -5.38 8.52
N PRO A 308 -5.05 -6.09 9.66
CA PRO A 308 -4.72 -5.53 10.97
C PRO A 308 -3.29 -4.98 11.07
N ASP A 309 -2.32 -5.61 10.39
CA ASP A 309 -0.89 -5.32 10.52
C ASP A 309 -0.24 -4.79 9.22
N THR A 310 -1.00 -4.66 8.13
CA THR A 310 -0.47 -4.20 6.83
C THR A 310 -1.44 -3.34 6.03
N ILE A 311 -0.87 -2.47 5.20
CA ILE A 311 -1.55 -1.80 4.08
C ILE A 311 -0.93 -2.33 2.79
N GLN A 312 -1.75 -2.78 1.85
CA GLN A 312 -1.31 -3.14 0.51
C GLN A 312 -1.87 -2.15 -0.50
N SER A 313 -0.99 -1.60 -1.33
CA SER A 313 -1.35 -0.95 -2.59
C SER A 313 -1.10 -1.89 -3.76
N SER A 314 -1.89 -1.78 -4.83
CA SER A 314 -1.75 -2.61 -6.03
C SER A 314 -2.11 -1.83 -7.28
N TYR A 315 -1.21 -1.85 -8.27
CA TYR A 315 -1.26 -1.04 -9.49
C TYR A 315 -0.40 -1.69 -10.58
N SER A 316 -0.63 -1.38 -11.87
CA SER A 316 0.21 -1.87 -12.97
C SER A 316 1.41 -0.95 -13.22
N CYS A 317 2.43 -1.45 -13.94
CA CYS A 317 3.55 -0.63 -14.40
C CYS A 317 3.08 0.60 -15.21
N GLN A 318 2.08 0.43 -16.09
CA GLN A 318 1.51 1.54 -16.85
C GLN A 318 0.80 2.54 -15.94
N ALA A 319 -0.01 2.08 -14.97
CA ALA A 319 -0.67 2.97 -14.03
C ALA A 319 0.34 3.81 -13.22
N TYR A 320 1.47 3.23 -12.80
CA TYR A 320 2.54 3.99 -12.15
C TYR A 320 3.14 5.06 -13.08
N GLN A 321 3.40 4.73 -14.34
CA GLN A 321 3.93 5.69 -15.31
C GLN A 321 2.92 6.81 -15.62
N ASP A 322 1.63 6.50 -15.70
CA ASP A 322 0.56 7.49 -15.85
C ASP A 322 0.54 8.47 -14.67
N ILE A 323 0.62 7.96 -13.43
CA ILE A 323 0.70 8.78 -12.21
C ILE A 323 1.95 9.68 -12.21
N LYS A 324 3.11 9.13 -12.58
CA LYS A 324 4.36 9.89 -12.72
C LYS A 324 4.30 10.97 -13.82
N THR A 325 3.40 10.81 -14.79
CA THR A 325 3.20 11.77 -15.90
C THR A 325 2.14 12.82 -15.54
N GLU A 326 1.11 12.46 -14.77
CA GLU A 326 0.07 13.39 -14.28
C GLU A 326 0.51 14.23 -13.07
N GLY A 327 1.44 13.73 -12.26
CA GLY A 327 1.88 14.35 -11.00
C GLY A 327 3.36 14.72 -10.98
N LEU A 328 3.69 15.83 -10.31
CA LEU A 328 5.08 16.31 -10.12
C LEU A 328 5.84 15.44 -9.11
N GLU A 329 6.31 14.27 -9.56
CA GLU A 329 7.14 13.24 -8.87
C GLU A 329 6.60 12.63 -7.56
N ALA A 330 5.87 13.37 -6.73
CA ALA A 330 5.43 12.99 -5.38
C ALA A 330 4.29 11.95 -5.34
N GLY A 331 3.91 11.39 -6.49
CA GLY A 331 2.94 10.30 -6.64
C GLY A 331 1.55 10.56 -6.05
N CYS A 332 0.85 9.47 -5.75
CA CYS A 332 -0.45 9.49 -5.08
C CYS A 332 -0.30 9.58 -3.56
N GLN A 333 -1.22 10.31 -2.93
CA GLN A 333 -1.23 10.55 -1.48
C GLN A 333 -2.66 10.42 -0.95
N TRP A 334 -2.79 9.88 0.26
CA TRP A 334 -4.06 9.68 0.96
C TRP A 334 -3.87 9.96 2.45
N GLU A 335 -4.96 10.24 3.14
CA GLU A 335 -5.05 10.10 4.59
C GLU A 335 -5.78 8.79 4.90
N LEU A 336 -5.15 7.97 5.71
CA LEU A 336 -5.70 6.74 6.27
C LEU A 336 -6.51 7.11 7.51
N GLU A 337 -7.81 6.85 7.49
CA GLU A 337 -8.67 7.04 8.66
C GLU A 337 -8.52 5.81 9.57
N MET A 338 -7.89 5.98 10.72
CA MET A 338 -7.62 4.92 11.70
C MET A 338 -8.38 5.18 12.99
N ALA A 339 -9.18 4.21 13.44
CA ALA A 339 -10.00 4.31 14.64
C ALA A 339 -9.65 3.25 15.70
N ASN A 340 -9.93 3.55 16.97
CA ASN A 340 -9.67 2.64 18.08
C ASN A 340 -10.63 1.44 17.99
N ALA A 341 -10.10 0.21 18.08
CA ALA A 341 -10.94 -0.98 17.95
C ALA A 341 -11.99 -1.11 19.07
N ALA A 342 -11.79 -0.44 20.22
CA ALA A 342 -12.72 -0.36 21.34
C ALA A 342 -13.64 0.88 21.33
N ASP A 343 -13.28 1.94 20.60
CA ASP A 343 -14.19 3.06 20.30
C ASP A 343 -13.93 3.62 18.89
N LEU A 344 -14.81 3.25 17.96
CA LEU A 344 -14.74 3.63 16.55
C LEU A 344 -15.00 5.13 16.29
N GLN A 345 -15.42 5.90 17.29
CA GLN A 345 -15.50 7.36 17.21
C GLN A 345 -14.11 8.00 17.42
N ASN A 346 -13.21 7.37 18.17
CA ASN A 346 -11.85 7.87 18.34
C ASN A 346 -11.02 7.53 17.12
N SER A 347 -10.83 8.50 16.23
CA SER A 347 -10.06 8.33 14.99
C SER A 347 -9.10 9.47 14.70
N VAL A 348 -8.07 9.14 13.91
CA VAL A 348 -7.00 10.03 13.46
C VAL A 348 -6.75 9.83 11.97
N ALA A 349 -6.22 10.87 11.32
CA ALA A 349 -5.62 10.76 10.00
C ALA A 349 -4.15 10.33 10.13
N VAL A 350 -3.73 9.34 9.35
CA VAL A 350 -2.31 9.00 9.17
C VAL A 350 -1.94 9.19 7.70
N PRO A 351 -0.88 9.97 7.38
CA PRO A 351 -0.51 10.23 5.99
C PRO A 351 0.06 8.97 5.32
N LEU A 352 -0.57 8.57 4.21
CA LEU A 352 -0.16 7.46 3.35
C LEU A 352 0.33 8.04 2.02
N LYS A 353 1.53 7.64 1.58
CA LYS A 353 2.08 8.01 0.26
C LYS A 353 2.40 6.77 -0.54
N MET A 354 2.24 6.87 -1.85
CA MET A 354 2.66 5.83 -2.80
C MET A 354 4.19 5.65 -2.73
N GLY A 355 4.65 4.40 -2.68
CA GLY A 355 6.08 4.09 -2.76
C GLY A 355 6.65 4.41 -4.14
N LEU A 356 7.90 4.88 -4.18
CA LEU A 356 8.62 5.08 -5.44
C LEU A 356 9.06 3.73 -6.01
N LEU A 357 8.59 3.42 -7.21
CA LEU A 357 8.92 2.21 -7.95
C LEU A 357 10.08 2.45 -8.90
N ALA A 358 11.15 1.66 -8.75
CA ALA A 358 12.28 1.66 -9.67
C ALA A 358 11.95 0.88 -10.94
N PHE A 359 12.16 1.50 -12.09
CA PHE A 359 12.07 0.85 -13.41
C PHE A 359 13.47 0.45 -13.87
N LYS A 360 13.62 -0.77 -14.40
CA LYS A 360 14.81 -1.13 -15.19
C LYS A 360 14.75 -0.49 -16.59
N THR A 361 15.87 -0.55 -17.30
CA THR A 361 16.00 -0.19 -18.71
C THR A 361 16.39 -1.45 -19.48
N ILE A 362 15.67 -1.79 -20.55
CA ILE A 362 15.85 -3.03 -21.32
C ILE A 362 15.80 -2.70 -22.81
N ASP A 363 16.83 -3.03 -23.57
CA ASP A 363 16.78 -2.99 -25.03
C ASP A 363 16.29 -4.34 -25.57
N LYS A 364 15.04 -4.39 -26.07
CA LYS A 364 14.48 -5.64 -26.63
C LYS A 364 15.19 -6.15 -27.90
N THR A 365 16.13 -5.40 -28.48
CA THR A 365 17.02 -5.92 -29.55
C THR A 365 18.20 -6.74 -29.02
N LYS A 366 18.56 -6.61 -27.73
CA LYS A 366 19.69 -7.31 -27.12
C LYS A 366 19.21 -8.52 -26.32
N ALA A 367 19.57 -9.73 -26.76
CA ALA A 367 19.18 -10.97 -26.08
C ALA A 367 19.55 -10.97 -24.58
N GLN A 368 20.73 -10.45 -24.20
CA GLN A 368 21.18 -10.41 -22.81
C GLN A 368 20.38 -9.43 -21.93
N ASP A 369 19.99 -8.27 -22.44
CA ASP A 369 19.13 -7.32 -21.71
C ASP A 369 17.78 -7.99 -21.39
N VAL A 370 17.17 -8.66 -22.38
CA VAL A 370 15.88 -9.35 -22.20
C VAL A 370 16.02 -10.60 -21.32
N LEU A 371 17.13 -11.34 -21.39
CA LEU A 371 17.43 -12.44 -20.46
C LEU A 371 17.51 -11.97 -18.98
N SER A 372 17.79 -10.70 -18.72
CA SER A 372 17.74 -10.12 -17.36
C SER A 372 16.30 -9.97 -16.79
N LEU A 373 15.28 -10.30 -17.59
CA LEU A 373 13.88 -10.41 -17.19
C LEU A 373 13.47 -11.82 -16.75
N VAL A 374 14.28 -12.86 -16.99
CA VAL A 374 13.99 -14.21 -16.50
C VAL A 374 13.85 -14.16 -14.97
N PRO A 375 12.73 -14.64 -14.38
CA PRO A 375 12.51 -14.60 -12.95
C PRO A 375 13.58 -15.37 -12.17
N LYS A 376 14.17 -14.73 -11.17
CA LYS A 376 15.10 -15.37 -10.23
C LYS A 376 14.31 -16.21 -9.24
N ASP A 377 14.07 -17.48 -9.56
CA ASP A 377 13.22 -18.35 -8.75
C ASP A 377 13.88 -18.72 -7.41
N PRO A 378 13.17 -18.65 -6.26
CA PRO A 378 13.74 -18.96 -4.95
C PRO A 378 14.04 -20.46 -4.74
N GLN A 379 13.56 -21.36 -5.60
CA GLN A 379 13.82 -22.80 -5.55
C GLN A 379 14.98 -23.24 -6.46
N ASN A 380 15.64 -22.29 -7.14
CA ASN A 380 16.83 -22.53 -7.95
C ASN A 380 17.92 -23.21 -7.09
N PRO A 381 18.43 -24.40 -7.50
CA PRO A 381 19.27 -25.22 -6.63
C PRO A 381 20.63 -24.57 -6.34
N LEU A 382 21.14 -23.69 -7.21
CA LEU A 382 22.35 -22.89 -6.94
C LEU A 382 22.16 -21.81 -5.86
N ARG A 383 20.92 -21.59 -5.38
CA ARG A 383 20.59 -20.69 -4.26
C ARG A 383 20.27 -21.43 -2.98
N ILE A 384 19.55 -22.55 -3.07
CA ILE A 384 19.08 -23.31 -1.89
C ILE A 384 19.98 -24.47 -1.47
N SER A 385 20.81 -24.97 -2.39
CA SER A 385 21.73 -26.10 -2.16
C SER A 385 23.01 -25.95 -3.00
N PRO A 386 23.73 -24.80 -2.94
CA PRO A 386 24.93 -24.57 -3.75
C PRO A 386 26.03 -25.62 -3.56
N GLU A 387 26.04 -26.32 -2.43
CA GLU A 387 26.97 -27.40 -2.10
C GLU A 387 26.87 -28.63 -3.02
N ILE A 388 25.76 -28.82 -3.76
CA ILE A 388 25.67 -29.91 -4.74
C ILE A 388 26.41 -29.61 -6.06
N PHE A 389 26.96 -28.40 -6.24
CA PHE A 389 27.59 -27.96 -7.49
C PHE A 389 29.12 -27.97 -7.41
N THR A 390 29.72 -29.12 -7.75
CA THR A 390 31.15 -29.37 -7.64
C THR A 390 31.91 -28.87 -8.88
N GLY A 391 33.02 -28.14 -8.69
CA GLY A 391 33.95 -27.75 -9.76
C GLY A 391 33.54 -26.55 -10.62
N PHE A 392 32.37 -25.95 -10.39
CA PHE A 392 31.94 -24.74 -11.10
C PHE A 392 32.77 -23.51 -10.67
N SER A 393 33.35 -22.80 -11.64
CA SER A 393 33.80 -21.42 -11.46
C SER A 393 32.61 -20.44 -11.41
N ASP A 394 32.80 -19.23 -10.89
CA ASP A 394 31.68 -18.32 -10.61
C ASP A 394 30.93 -17.83 -11.86
N SER A 395 31.61 -17.73 -13.01
CA SER A 395 30.95 -17.47 -14.30
C SER A 395 30.07 -18.65 -14.73
N GLN A 396 30.53 -19.89 -14.53
CA GLN A 396 29.74 -21.09 -14.82
C GLN A 396 28.56 -21.23 -13.85
N LYS A 397 28.72 -20.86 -12.57
CA LYS A 397 27.60 -20.75 -11.62
C LYS A 397 26.57 -19.72 -12.07
N ALA A 398 27.00 -18.57 -12.60
CA ALA A 398 26.08 -17.56 -13.12
C ALA A 398 25.26 -18.07 -14.33
N TYR A 399 25.91 -18.75 -15.28
CA TYR A 399 25.21 -19.36 -16.42
C TYR A 399 24.27 -20.50 -16.01
N ALA A 400 24.73 -21.41 -15.16
CA ALA A 400 23.89 -22.49 -14.63
C ALA A 400 22.71 -21.93 -13.80
N THR A 401 22.91 -20.84 -13.05
CA THR A 401 21.83 -20.14 -12.34
C THR A 401 20.76 -19.66 -13.32
N LEU A 402 21.15 -19.01 -14.42
CA LEU A 402 20.22 -18.56 -15.46
C LEU A 402 19.50 -19.74 -16.15
N ALA A 403 20.19 -20.86 -16.36
CA ALA A 403 19.60 -22.07 -16.95
C ALA A 403 18.52 -22.70 -16.04
N PHE A 404 18.79 -22.82 -14.74
CA PHE A 404 17.79 -23.28 -13.77
C PHE A 404 16.63 -22.27 -13.60
N ASP A 405 16.91 -20.96 -13.62
CA ASP A 405 15.88 -19.92 -13.59
C ASP A 405 14.96 -20.00 -14.82
N LEU A 406 15.54 -20.17 -16.01
CA LEU A 406 14.78 -20.35 -17.25
C LEU A 406 13.91 -21.62 -17.20
N TRP A 407 14.48 -22.75 -16.75
CA TRP A 407 13.75 -24.02 -16.61
C TRP A 407 12.58 -23.91 -15.63
N LEU A 408 12.82 -23.30 -14.46
CA LEU A 408 11.80 -23.03 -13.43
C LEU A 408 10.72 -22.06 -13.91
N ALA A 409 11.09 -21.05 -14.71
CA ALA A 409 10.15 -20.07 -15.22
C ALA A 409 9.20 -20.63 -16.29
N VAL A 410 9.69 -21.51 -17.19
CA VAL A 410 8.89 -22.02 -18.32
C VAL A 410 8.20 -23.35 -18.06
N TYR A 411 8.83 -24.29 -17.33
CA TYR A 411 8.25 -25.62 -17.10
C TYR A 411 8.55 -26.20 -15.69
N PRO A 412 8.14 -25.51 -14.61
CA PRO A 412 8.51 -25.85 -13.23
C PRO A 412 8.05 -27.25 -12.78
N LYS A 413 7.01 -27.82 -13.41
CA LYS A 413 6.57 -29.19 -13.11
C LYS A 413 7.69 -30.21 -13.36
N SER A 414 8.39 -30.14 -14.49
CA SER A 414 9.47 -31.08 -14.79
C SER A 414 10.66 -30.95 -13.83
N TYR A 415 11.02 -29.74 -13.40
CA TYR A 415 12.00 -29.55 -12.34
C TYR A 415 11.59 -30.24 -11.02
N VAL A 416 10.30 -30.13 -10.64
CA VAL A 416 9.78 -30.80 -9.44
C VAL A 416 9.73 -32.32 -9.59
N ASP A 417 9.29 -32.83 -10.74
CA ASP A 417 9.14 -34.26 -11.00
C ASP A 417 10.51 -34.97 -11.10
N ASP A 418 11.46 -34.40 -11.86
CA ASP A 418 12.73 -35.03 -12.25
C ASP A 418 13.95 -34.58 -11.39
N PHE A 419 14.12 -33.29 -11.06
CA PHE A 419 15.31 -32.80 -10.35
C PHE A 419 15.14 -32.74 -8.82
N LYS A 420 14.09 -32.07 -8.36
CA LYS A 420 13.96 -31.56 -6.99
C LYS A 420 13.95 -32.70 -5.94
N GLY A 421 14.87 -32.62 -4.98
CA GLY A 421 14.99 -33.61 -3.90
C GLY A 421 15.58 -34.97 -4.32
N PHE A 422 15.95 -35.13 -5.59
CA PHE A 422 16.55 -36.35 -6.13
C PHE A 422 18.04 -36.16 -6.46
N MET A 423 18.38 -35.08 -7.15
CA MET A 423 19.77 -34.77 -7.53
C MET A 423 20.59 -34.34 -6.32
N LYS A 424 21.80 -34.90 -6.17
CA LYS A 424 22.70 -34.73 -5.01
C LYS A 424 24.09 -34.23 -5.36
N ASN A 425 24.52 -34.34 -6.62
CA ASN A 425 25.79 -33.80 -7.08
C ASN A 425 25.72 -33.48 -8.58
N VAL A 426 26.18 -32.31 -8.97
CA VAL A 426 26.36 -31.86 -10.35
C VAL A 426 27.82 -31.44 -10.48
N VAL A 427 28.57 -32.06 -11.39
CA VAL A 427 30.03 -31.90 -11.47
C VAL A 427 30.43 -31.27 -12.79
N VAL A 428 31.32 -30.26 -12.78
CA VAL A 428 31.95 -29.79 -14.02
C VAL A 428 33.17 -30.65 -14.36
N SER A 429 33.23 -31.16 -15.59
CA SER A 429 34.40 -31.86 -16.14
C SER A 429 35.02 -31.10 -17.31
N THR A 430 36.35 -30.98 -17.32
CA THR A 430 37.11 -30.54 -18.50
C THR A 430 37.44 -31.68 -19.45
N THR A 431 37.33 -32.94 -19.00
CA THR A 431 37.52 -34.15 -19.82
C THR A 431 36.16 -34.71 -20.22
N CYS A 432 35.72 -34.34 -21.42
CA CYS A 432 34.54 -34.89 -22.11
C CYS A 432 34.88 -35.12 -23.58
N ASP A 433 34.14 -36.00 -24.24
CA ASP A 433 34.28 -36.22 -25.67
C ASP A 433 33.83 -34.99 -26.48
N PRO A 434 34.44 -34.71 -27.65
CA PRO A 434 34.09 -33.55 -28.47
C PRO A 434 32.61 -33.54 -28.87
N GLY A 435 31.92 -32.43 -28.58
CA GLY A 435 30.50 -32.23 -28.85
C GLY A 435 29.55 -32.63 -27.72
N VAL A 436 30.02 -33.34 -26.68
CA VAL A 436 29.17 -33.75 -25.56
C VAL A 436 28.85 -32.55 -24.64
N GLY A 437 27.56 -32.30 -24.40
CA GLY A 437 27.09 -31.26 -23.48
C GLY A 437 27.29 -31.62 -22.01
N GLY A 438 26.95 -32.86 -21.67
CA GLY A 438 27.04 -33.47 -20.35
C GLY A 438 26.84 -34.97 -20.46
N PHE A 439 26.85 -35.68 -19.34
CA PHE A 439 26.51 -37.10 -19.28
C PHE A 439 26.10 -37.52 -17.85
N ALA A 440 25.19 -38.48 -17.73
CA ALA A 440 24.80 -39.10 -16.47
C ALA A 440 24.80 -40.63 -16.55
N THR A 441 25.17 -41.27 -15.45
CA THR A 441 24.96 -42.71 -15.29
C THR A 441 23.47 -42.99 -15.06
N ILE A 442 22.91 -43.94 -15.80
CA ILE A 442 21.53 -44.40 -15.64
C ILE A 442 21.25 -44.82 -14.19
N ASN A 443 20.17 -44.29 -13.59
CA ASN A 443 19.78 -44.47 -12.19
C ASN A 443 20.77 -43.87 -11.14
N SER A 444 21.54 -42.84 -11.48
CA SER A 444 22.35 -42.07 -10.52
C SER A 444 21.55 -40.99 -9.79
N THR A 445 22.16 -40.36 -8.78
CA THR A 445 21.72 -39.06 -8.24
C THR A 445 22.65 -37.92 -8.66
N SER A 446 23.37 -38.11 -9.77
CA SER A 446 24.45 -37.22 -10.20
C SER A 446 24.77 -37.26 -11.69
N PHE A 447 24.96 -36.08 -12.30
CA PHE A 447 25.43 -35.93 -13.68
C PHE A 447 26.67 -35.02 -13.77
N THR A 448 27.36 -35.12 -14.90
CA THR A 448 28.54 -34.33 -15.25
C THR A 448 28.19 -33.34 -16.36
N TRP A 449 28.61 -32.09 -16.23
CA TRP A 449 28.45 -31.04 -17.21
C TRP A 449 29.82 -30.70 -17.83
N CYS A 450 29.91 -30.69 -19.16
CA CYS A 450 31.17 -30.49 -19.86
C CYS A 450 31.56 -29.01 -19.95
N ALA A 451 32.70 -28.66 -19.36
CA ALA A 451 33.19 -27.29 -19.20
C ALA A 451 33.28 -26.45 -20.50
N PRO A 452 33.69 -27.00 -21.67
CA PRO A 452 33.74 -26.24 -22.93
C PRO A 452 32.37 -25.72 -23.40
N ASN A 453 31.29 -26.34 -22.94
CA ASN A 453 29.92 -25.92 -23.23
C ASN A 453 29.36 -24.94 -22.19
N LEU A 454 30.03 -24.76 -21.05
CA LEU A 454 29.69 -23.79 -19.99
C LEU A 454 30.37 -22.42 -20.16
N THR A 455 31.25 -22.24 -21.15
CA THR A 455 32.02 -21.00 -21.35
C THR A 455 31.44 -20.12 -22.46
N ASP A 456 31.15 -18.88 -22.06
CA ASP A 456 30.72 -17.73 -22.85
C ASP A 456 29.40 -17.87 -23.66
N ALA A 457 28.41 -17.07 -23.28
CA ALA A 457 27.16 -16.93 -24.03
C ALA A 457 27.25 -15.87 -25.15
N GLY A 458 28.17 -14.90 -25.05
CA GLY A 458 28.16 -13.70 -25.89
C GLY A 458 26.76 -13.07 -25.97
N ASN A 459 26.35 -12.64 -27.17
CA ASN A 459 24.98 -12.23 -27.46
C ASN A 459 24.10 -13.38 -28.01
N ASN A 460 24.49 -14.65 -27.84
CA ASN A 460 23.76 -15.79 -28.42
C ASN A 460 22.62 -16.28 -27.48
N PRO A 461 21.34 -16.14 -27.86
CA PRO A 461 20.21 -16.67 -27.07
C PRO A 461 20.16 -18.21 -27.00
N SER A 462 20.89 -18.95 -27.85
CA SER A 462 20.85 -20.42 -27.80
C SER A 462 21.56 -21.02 -26.59
N ARG A 463 22.58 -20.35 -26.03
CA ARG A 463 23.36 -20.90 -24.91
C ARG A 463 22.52 -21.13 -23.64
N PRO A 464 21.73 -20.17 -23.11
CA PRO A 464 20.88 -20.41 -21.94
C PRO A 464 19.80 -21.47 -22.17
N VAL A 465 19.28 -21.57 -23.40
CA VAL A 465 18.25 -22.55 -23.78
C VAL A 465 18.85 -23.95 -23.80
N PHE A 466 19.96 -24.14 -24.53
CA PHE A 466 20.75 -25.36 -24.53
C PHE A 466 21.12 -25.82 -23.11
N HIS A 467 21.53 -24.90 -22.24
CA HIS A 467 21.84 -25.20 -20.84
C HIS A 467 20.62 -25.69 -20.04
N ALA A 468 19.45 -25.06 -20.21
CA ALA A 468 18.23 -25.48 -19.52
C ALA A 468 17.76 -26.87 -19.97
N ILE A 469 17.83 -27.16 -21.28
CA ILE A 469 17.51 -28.48 -21.86
C ILE A 469 18.47 -29.54 -21.34
N LEU A 470 19.78 -29.28 -21.44
CA LEU A 470 20.83 -30.21 -21.05
C LEU A 470 20.71 -30.64 -19.58
N VAL A 471 20.44 -29.68 -18.68
CA VAL A 471 20.21 -29.99 -17.26
C VAL A 471 18.98 -30.89 -17.07
N ALA A 472 17.89 -30.65 -17.79
CA ALA A 472 16.71 -31.52 -17.75
C ALA A 472 17.01 -32.92 -18.35
N HIS A 473 17.74 -32.97 -19.47
CA HIS A 473 18.14 -34.18 -20.19
C HIS A 473 18.99 -35.13 -19.33
N GLU A 474 20.08 -34.61 -18.76
CA GLU A 474 20.96 -35.40 -17.89
C GLU A 474 20.27 -35.82 -16.59
N THR A 475 19.35 -34.99 -16.07
CA THR A 475 18.51 -35.38 -14.94
C THR A 475 17.59 -36.56 -15.30
N ARG A 476 17.07 -36.63 -16.54
CA ARG A 476 16.28 -37.78 -17.01
C ARG A 476 17.13 -39.04 -17.18
N HIS A 477 18.39 -38.92 -17.62
CA HIS A 477 19.34 -40.03 -17.58
C HIS A 477 19.61 -40.52 -16.14
N SER A 478 19.87 -39.61 -15.19
CA SER A 478 19.94 -39.94 -13.76
C SER A 478 18.65 -40.61 -13.25
N ARG A 479 17.46 -40.23 -13.74
CA ARG A 479 16.16 -40.85 -13.42
C ARG A 479 15.89 -42.21 -14.08
N GLY A 480 16.81 -42.72 -14.91
CA GLY A 480 16.71 -44.05 -15.52
C GLY A 480 16.31 -44.08 -17.00
N TRP A 481 16.01 -42.92 -17.60
CA TRP A 481 15.64 -42.83 -19.02
C TRP A 481 16.86 -42.91 -19.92
N ARG A 482 16.72 -43.55 -21.09
CA ARG A 482 17.74 -43.59 -22.16
C ARG A 482 17.34 -42.65 -23.30
N HIS A 483 18.17 -42.53 -24.35
CA HIS A 483 17.72 -41.86 -25.58
C HIS A 483 16.65 -42.69 -26.26
N ASP A 484 15.76 -42.04 -27.02
CA ASP A 484 14.68 -42.75 -27.72
C ASP A 484 15.22 -43.66 -28.85
N VAL A 485 16.43 -43.43 -29.36
CA VAL A 485 17.18 -44.38 -30.22
C VAL A 485 17.67 -45.62 -29.48
N ASP A 486 18.03 -45.53 -28.19
CA ASP A 486 18.58 -46.65 -27.42
C ASP A 486 17.52 -47.71 -27.08
N VAL A 487 16.22 -47.34 -27.13
CA VAL A 487 15.10 -48.20 -26.74
C VAL A 487 13.98 -48.08 -27.77
N ALA A 488 13.86 -49.09 -28.63
CA ALA A 488 12.83 -49.16 -29.67
C ALA A 488 11.39 -49.09 -29.09
N ASP A 489 11.17 -49.72 -27.93
CA ASP A 489 9.86 -49.84 -27.28
C ASP A 489 9.43 -48.60 -26.47
N TYR A 490 10.23 -47.52 -26.43
CA TYR A 490 9.78 -46.26 -25.84
C TYR A 490 8.65 -45.64 -26.67
N THR A 491 7.65 -45.08 -25.98
CA THR A 491 6.66 -44.21 -26.63
C THR A 491 7.41 -43.03 -27.23
N PRO A 492 7.09 -42.58 -28.47
CA PRO A 492 7.91 -41.56 -29.14
C PRO A 492 8.10 -40.26 -28.35
N CYS A 493 9.37 -39.93 -28.07
CA CYS A 493 9.87 -38.83 -27.24
C CYS A 493 9.54 -38.96 -25.74
N GLN A 494 9.50 -40.17 -25.21
CA GLN A 494 9.30 -40.45 -23.78
C GLN A 494 10.63 -40.54 -23.00
N GLY A 495 11.75 -40.80 -23.70
CA GLY A 495 13.08 -40.97 -23.10
C GLY A 495 13.71 -39.68 -22.57
N SER A 496 15.02 -39.51 -22.78
CA SER A 496 15.70 -38.25 -22.48
C SER A 496 15.25 -37.11 -23.40
N ALA A 497 14.81 -37.41 -24.63
CA ALA A 497 14.22 -36.42 -25.56
C ALA A 497 12.97 -35.71 -25.02
N ALA A 498 12.35 -36.20 -23.93
CA ALA A 498 11.29 -35.47 -23.23
C ALA A 498 11.78 -34.19 -22.52
N SER A 499 13.10 -33.96 -22.46
CA SER A 499 13.70 -32.64 -22.17
C SER A 499 13.17 -31.54 -23.11
N ALA A 500 12.72 -31.90 -24.31
CA ALA A 500 12.07 -31.02 -25.28
C ALA A 500 10.80 -30.31 -24.77
N ALA A 501 10.16 -30.80 -23.70
CA ALA A 501 9.05 -30.08 -23.08
C ALA A 501 9.46 -28.69 -22.55
N VAL A 502 10.74 -28.47 -22.22
CA VAL A 502 11.28 -27.13 -21.87
C VAL A 502 11.27 -26.20 -23.09
N MET A 503 11.50 -26.74 -24.29
CA MET A 503 11.56 -26.00 -25.55
C MET A 503 10.16 -25.67 -26.07
N GLU A 504 9.25 -26.64 -26.02
CA GLU A 504 7.83 -26.43 -26.30
C GLU A 504 7.25 -25.36 -25.38
N ALA A 505 7.60 -25.38 -24.09
CA ALA A 505 7.16 -24.35 -23.15
C ALA A 505 7.67 -22.94 -23.52
N ILE A 506 8.94 -22.79 -23.92
CA ILE A 506 9.49 -21.51 -24.40
C ILE A 506 8.75 -21.02 -25.66
N VAL A 507 8.48 -21.92 -26.61
CA VAL A 507 7.96 -21.57 -27.94
C VAL A 507 6.46 -21.33 -27.93
N ALA A 508 5.69 -22.22 -27.31
CA ALA A 508 4.23 -22.35 -27.49
C ALA A 508 3.40 -21.83 -26.31
N THR A 509 3.83 -22.04 -25.06
CA THR A 509 3.02 -21.70 -23.87
C THR A 509 3.45 -20.39 -23.20
N CYS A 510 4.75 -20.09 -23.16
CA CYS A 510 5.30 -18.90 -22.54
C CYS A 510 5.00 -17.62 -23.36
N LYS A 511 4.56 -16.56 -22.67
CA LYS A 511 4.17 -15.27 -23.26
C LYS A 511 5.06 -14.10 -22.86
N GLU A 512 6.06 -14.35 -22.01
CA GLU A 512 7.01 -13.34 -21.52
C GLU A 512 8.03 -12.94 -22.60
N ASP A 513 8.54 -11.71 -22.54
CA ASP A 513 9.49 -11.18 -23.53
C ASP A 513 10.77 -12.02 -23.67
N TYR A 514 11.27 -12.61 -22.59
CA TYR A 514 12.43 -13.50 -22.65
C TYR A 514 12.14 -14.76 -23.48
N CYS A 515 10.92 -15.29 -23.45
CA CYS A 515 10.52 -16.40 -24.33
C CYS A 515 10.39 -15.95 -25.78
N ALA A 516 9.97 -14.72 -26.05
CA ALA A 516 9.88 -14.19 -27.42
C ALA A 516 11.26 -14.12 -28.11
N VAL A 517 12.32 -13.70 -27.41
CA VAL A 517 13.69 -13.70 -27.97
C VAL A 517 14.34 -15.08 -27.99
N LEU A 518 13.93 -15.99 -27.09
CA LEU A 518 14.45 -17.37 -27.04
C LEU A 518 13.74 -18.34 -28.00
N ARG A 519 12.55 -18.00 -28.54
CA ARG A 519 11.74 -18.89 -29.39
C ARG A 519 12.52 -19.53 -30.53
N ASN A 520 13.28 -18.75 -31.29
CA ASN A 520 14.06 -19.27 -32.44
C ASN A 520 15.21 -20.19 -31.98
N ALA A 521 15.78 -19.95 -30.80
CA ALA A 521 16.77 -20.85 -30.21
C ALA A 521 16.12 -22.16 -29.78
N ALA A 522 15.05 -22.13 -28.99
CA ALA A 522 14.32 -23.31 -28.54
C ALA A 522 13.79 -24.17 -29.71
N PHE A 523 13.35 -23.54 -30.79
CA PHE A 523 13.02 -24.23 -32.04
C PHE A 523 14.22 -24.98 -32.65
N ASN A 524 15.38 -24.33 -32.76
CA ASN A 524 16.58 -24.95 -33.32
C ASN A 524 17.12 -26.07 -32.42
N GLU A 525 17.23 -25.84 -31.11
CA GLU A 525 17.68 -26.86 -30.16
C GLU A 525 16.69 -28.06 -30.11
N TYR A 526 15.40 -27.84 -30.37
CA TYR A 526 14.41 -28.94 -30.46
C TYR A 526 14.68 -29.83 -31.66
N ILE A 527 14.99 -29.24 -32.80
CA ILE A 527 15.40 -29.99 -33.99
C ILE A 527 16.75 -30.67 -33.77
N THR A 528 17.68 -30.07 -33.03
CA THR A 528 18.94 -30.71 -32.63
C THR A 528 18.68 -31.96 -31.79
N GLU A 529 17.91 -31.86 -30.71
CA GLU A 529 17.61 -32.99 -29.81
C GLU A 529 16.78 -34.07 -30.52
N LEU A 530 15.74 -33.69 -31.26
CA LEU A 530 14.91 -34.64 -32.03
C LEU A 530 15.72 -35.38 -33.10
N ASN A 531 16.74 -34.75 -33.69
CA ASN A 531 17.64 -35.45 -34.61
C ASN A 531 18.72 -36.25 -33.88
N TYR A 532 19.26 -35.77 -32.76
CA TYR A 532 20.20 -36.56 -31.96
C TYR A 532 19.55 -37.87 -31.49
N SER A 533 18.33 -37.78 -30.95
CA SER A 533 17.56 -38.93 -30.48
C SER A 533 16.86 -39.74 -31.59
N LEU A 534 16.53 -39.18 -32.78
CA LEU A 534 15.71 -39.85 -33.81
C LEU A 534 16.01 -39.44 -35.29
N LYS A 535 17.26 -39.13 -35.72
CA LYS A 535 17.58 -38.48 -37.04
C LYS A 535 16.93 -39.06 -38.30
N ALA A 536 16.65 -40.37 -38.34
CA ALA A 536 16.02 -41.05 -39.47
C ALA A 536 14.86 -41.98 -39.07
N ASP A 537 14.39 -41.87 -37.82
CA ASP A 537 13.36 -42.76 -37.27
C ASP A 537 11.95 -42.14 -37.44
N PRO A 538 10.99 -42.83 -38.08
CA PRO A 538 9.63 -42.31 -38.26
C PRO A 538 8.88 -42.04 -36.93
N ARG A 539 9.33 -42.60 -35.80
CA ARG A 539 8.80 -42.27 -34.46
C ARG A 539 8.85 -40.77 -34.17
N ARG A 540 9.78 -40.00 -34.76
CA ARG A 540 9.86 -38.54 -34.58
C ARG A 540 8.62 -37.76 -35.03
N PHE A 541 7.74 -38.38 -35.83
CA PHE A 541 6.47 -37.82 -36.29
C PHE A 541 5.24 -38.43 -35.59
N LEU A 542 5.44 -39.12 -34.45
CA LEU A 542 4.41 -39.78 -33.67
C LEU A 542 4.44 -39.30 -32.20
N GLY A 543 3.48 -39.76 -31.39
CA GLY A 543 3.51 -39.62 -29.92
C GLY A 543 3.71 -38.19 -29.42
N GLN A 544 4.59 -38.03 -28.41
CA GLN A 544 4.89 -36.72 -27.83
C GLN A 544 5.72 -35.85 -28.79
N CYS A 545 6.57 -36.46 -29.63
CA CYS A 545 7.30 -35.74 -30.69
C CYS A 545 6.34 -34.94 -31.58
N LYS A 546 5.26 -35.59 -32.07
CA LYS A 546 4.26 -34.95 -32.92
C LYS A 546 3.46 -33.89 -32.18
N ALA A 547 3.11 -34.13 -30.92
CA ALA A 547 2.37 -33.17 -30.10
C ALA A 547 3.16 -31.87 -29.93
N TRP A 548 4.43 -31.95 -29.51
CA TRP A 548 5.29 -30.78 -29.32
C TRP A 548 5.64 -30.10 -30.65
N SER A 549 5.93 -30.86 -31.71
CA SER A 549 6.09 -30.31 -33.06
C SER A 549 4.87 -29.49 -33.48
N THR A 550 3.66 -30.02 -33.28
CA THR A 550 2.42 -29.34 -33.65
C THR A 550 2.18 -28.09 -32.79
N ALA A 551 2.43 -28.16 -31.48
CA ALA A 551 2.32 -27.02 -30.56
C ALA A 551 3.29 -25.88 -30.92
N MET A 552 4.50 -26.23 -31.37
CA MET A 552 5.51 -25.29 -31.88
C MET A 552 5.26 -24.81 -33.32
N GLY A 553 4.16 -25.22 -33.95
CA GLY A 553 3.77 -24.79 -35.31
C GLY A 553 4.55 -25.47 -36.44
N LEU A 554 5.17 -26.62 -36.17
CA LEU A 554 6.11 -27.30 -37.07
C LEU A 554 5.42 -28.32 -37.97
N THR A 555 5.96 -28.47 -39.18
CA THR A 555 5.55 -29.50 -40.13
C THR A 555 6.61 -30.60 -40.23
N ASP A 556 6.18 -31.80 -40.59
CA ASP A 556 7.08 -32.96 -40.73
C ASP A 556 8.12 -32.72 -41.85
N GLN A 557 7.75 -31.92 -42.86
CA GLN A 557 8.65 -31.38 -43.87
C GLN A 557 9.71 -30.45 -43.26
N SER A 558 9.31 -29.43 -42.48
CA SER A 558 10.27 -28.46 -41.89
C SER A 558 11.30 -29.12 -40.96
N ILE A 559 10.93 -30.19 -40.26
CA ILE A 559 11.85 -31.00 -39.45
C ILE A 559 12.80 -31.81 -40.34
N THR A 560 12.30 -32.36 -41.45
CA THR A 560 13.11 -33.13 -42.42
C THR A 560 14.09 -32.24 -43.19
N ASP A 561 13.68 -31.05 -43.60
CA ASP A 561 14.51 -30.06 -44.30
C ASP A 561 15.65 -29.53 -43.41
N ALA A 562 15.43 -29.47 -42.09
CA ALA A 562 16.44 -29.08 -41.12
C ALA A 562 17.35 -30.25 -40.72
N ALA A 563 16.86 -31.49 -40.72
CA ALA A 563 17.67 -32.70 -40.52
C ALA A 563 18.64 -32.99 -41.69
N SER A 564 18.39 -32.36 -42.85
CA SER A 564 19.13 -32.53 -44.12
C SER A 564 20.21 -31.45 -44.35
N LYS A 565 20.56 -30.70 -43.30
CA LYS A 565 21.60 -29.67 -43.26
C LYS A 565 22.67 -30.03 -42.21
#